data_AF-A0A0B3RTZ3-F1
#
_entry.id   AF-A0A0B3RTZ3-F1
#
_cell.length_a   1.000
_cell.length_b   1.000
_cell.length_c   1.000
_cell.angle_alpha   90.00
_cell.angle_beta   90.00
_cell.angle_gamma   90.00
#
_symmetry.space_group_name_H-M   'P 1'
#
loop_
_entity.id
_entity.type
_entity.pdbx_description
1 polymer ?
#
loop_
_entity_poly.entity_id
_entity_poly.type
_entity_poly.pdbx_seq_one_letter_code
_entity_poly.pdbx_strand_id
1 'polypeptide(L)'
;MRVVFAFVLFVGLSWAVSDILSGRARDALLGLAIALVSGGLLWRDLRDPEKSRKGGEQARITFTFEPGDGIGPPGTYAQIDTYRRAAWSVSLDRAPRREDMDMYGVLRRGWVWLGADGLPQRVRVDGGMTRESWPVLQAVPLNKELKP
;
A
#
# COMPACT_ATOMS: atom_id res chain seq x y z
N MET A 1 -10.15 0.64 -15.21
CA MET A 1 -8.96 -0.24 -15.24
C MET A 1 -9.20 -1.57 -14.53
N ARG A 2 -9.42 -1.62 -13.20
CA ARG A 2 -9.59 -2.91 -12.45
C ARG A 2 -10.67 -3.83 -12.99
N VAL A 3 -11.87 -3.31 -13.23
CA VAL A 3 -13.00 -4.08 -13.77
C VAL A 3 -12.65 -4.64 -15.15
N VAL A 4 -11.92 -3.88 -15.96
CA VAL A 4 -11.47 -4.30 -17.28
C VAL A 4 -10.45 -5.43 -17.16
N PHE A 5 -9.42 -5.32 -16.30
CA PHE A 5 -8.46 -6.40 -16.09
C PHE A 5 -9.09 -7.67 -15.51
N ALA A 6 -10.04 -7.54 -14.58
CA ALA A 6 -10.78 -8.66 -14.03
C ALA A 6 -11.65 -9.35 -15.09
N PHE A 7 -12.31 -8.57 -15.95
CA PHE A 7 -13.11 -9.08 -17.05
C PHE A 7 -12.25 -9.82 -18.09
N VAL A 8 -11.13 -9.22 -18.51
CA VAL A 8 -10.22 -9.84 -19.49
C VAL A 8 -9.56 -11.11 -18.91
N LEU A 9 -9.20 -11.10 -17.62
CA LEU A 9 -8.73 -12.30 -16.91
C LEU A 9 -9.78 -13.42 -16.96
N PHE A 10 -11.04 -13.09 -16.65
CA PHE A 10 -12.14 -14.05 -16.68
C PHE A 10 -12.35 -14.63 -18.07
N VAL A 11 -12.45 -13.78 -19.10
CA VAL A 11 -12.61 -14.22 -20.50
C VAL A 11 -11.44 -15.08 -20.97
N GLY A 12 -10.20 -14.70 -20.67
CA GLY A 12 -9.00 -15.48 -21.02
C GLY A 12 -9.00 -16.87 -20.37
N LEU A 13 -9.38 -16.96 -19.10
CA LEU A 13 -9.54 -18.25 -18.40
C LEU A 13 -10.68 -19.08 -18.99
N SER A 14 -11.83 -18.48 -19.26
CA SER A 14 -12.97 -19.20 -19.87
C SER A 14 -12.63 -19.77 -21.24
N TRP A 15 -11.90 -19.02 -22.08
CA TRP A 15 -11.40 -19.51 -23.36
C TRP A 15 -10.38 -20.65 -23.19
N ALA A 16 -9.38 -20.47 -22.33
CA ALA A 16 -8.38 -21.51 -22.09
C ALA A 16 -9.03 -22.82 -21.60
N VAL A 17 -9.98 -22.74 -20.68
CA VAL A 17 -10.73 -23.91 -20.19
C VAL A 17 -11.55 -24.56 -21.31
N SER A 18 -12.24 -23.76 -22.14
CA SER A 18 -13.02 -24.28 -23.26
C SER A 18 -12.14 -25.01 -24.28
N ASP A 19 -10.96 -24.48 -24.60
CA ASP A 19 -10.05 -25.08 -25.56
C ASP A 19 -9.40 -26.36 -25.02
N ILE A 20 -9.06 -26.39 -23.73
CA ILE A 20 -8.58 -27.62 -23.05
C ILE A 20 -9.66 -28.70 -23.10
N LEU A 21 -10.90 -28.38 -22.74
CA LEU A 21 -12.03 -29.32 -22.76
C LEU A 21 -12.36 -29.80 -24.19
N SER A 22 -12.04 -28.99 -25.21
CA SER A 22 -12.23 -29.33 -26.62
C SER A 22 -11.07 -30.11 -27.23
N GLY A 23 -10.05 -30.49 -26.45
CA GLY A 23 -8.86 -31.20 -26.95
C GLY A 23 -7.85 -30.33 -27.72
N ARG A 24 -8.06 -29.01 -27.74
CA ARG A 24 -7.20 -28.01 -28.42
C ARG A 24 -6.22 -27.35 -27.44
N ALA A 25 -5.45 -28.17 -26.73
CA ALA A 25 -4.56 -27.69 -25.66
C ALA A 25 -3.50 -26.68 -26.15
N ARG A 26 -3.09 -26.72 -27.42
CA ARG A 26 -2.18 -25.72 -28.00
C ARG A 26 -2.85 -24.35 -28.16
N ASP A 27 -4.13 -24.30 -28.49
CA ASP A 27 -4.87 -23.06 -28.67
C ASP A 27 -5.19 -22.40 -27.32
N ALA A 28 -5.35 -23.22 -26.27
CA ALA A 28 -5.54 -22.76 -24.89
C ALA A 28 -4.38 -21.92 -24.35
N LEU A 29 -3.15 -22.08 -24.88
CA LEU A 29 -1.98 -21.31 -24.46
C LEU A 29 -2.20 -19.80 -24.61
N LEU A 30 -2.95 -19.39 -25.63
CA LEU A 30 -3.18 -17.98 -25.93
C LEU A 30 -4.15 -17.36 -24.90
N GLY A 31 -5.23 -18.07 -24.56
CA GLY A 31 -6.14 -17.68 -23.47
C GLY A 31 -5.44 -17.62 -22.12
N LEU A 32 -4.54 -18.57 -21.86
CA LEU A 32 -3.77 -18.65 -20.61
C LEU A 32 -2.73 -17.51 -20.51
N ALA A 33 -2.07 -17.14 -21.63
CA ALA A 33 -1.19 -15.99 -21.68
C ALA A 33 -1.93 -14.67 -21.40
N ILE A 34 -3.11 -14.47 -22.00
CA ILE A 34 -3.97 -13.30 -21.75
C ILE A 34 -4.37 -13.24 -20.27
N ALA A 35 -4.78 -14.38 -19.70
CA ALA A 35 -5.13 -14.48 -18.28
C ALA A 35 -3.92 -14.12 -17.39
N LEU A 36 -2.73 -14.62 -17.70
CA LEU A 36 -1.53 -14.39 -16.90
C LEU A 36 -1.11 -12.91 -16.90
N VAL A 37 -1.13 -12.25 -18.07
CA VAL A 37 -0.82 -10.82 -18.18
C VAL A 37 -1.89 -9.98 -17.47
N SER A 38 -3.17 -10.25 -17.71
CA SER A 38 -4.29 -9.50 -17.11
C SER A 38 -4.36 -9.68 -15.60
N GLY A 39 -4.12 -10.91 -15.12
CA GLY A 39 -4.01 -11.23 -13.70
C GLY A 39 -2.83 -10.53 -13.05
N GLY A 40 -1.66 -10.48 -13.71
CA GLY A 40 -0.48 -9.74 -13.24
C GLY A 40 -0.74 -8.23 -13.13
N LEU A 41 -1.40 -7.64 -14.13
CA LEU A 41 -1.77 -6.22 -14.11
C LEU A 41 -2.81 -5.91 -13.03
N LEU A 42 -3.83 -6.75 -12.89
CA LEU A 42 -4.83 -6.64 -11.82
C LEU A 42 -4.18 -6.77 -10.45
N TRP A 43 -3.27 -7.73 -10.28
CA TRP A 43 -2.53 -7.94 -9.04
C TRP A 43 -1.69 -6.73 -8.66
N ARG A 44 -0.92 -6.19 -9.62
CA ARG A 44 -0.13 -4.97 -9.43
C ARG A 44 -1.03 -3.79 -9.05
N ASP A 45 -2.15 -3.61 -9.74
CA ASP A 45 -3.06 -2.49 -9.48
C ASP A 45 -3.82 -2.64 -8.15
N LEU A 46 -4.04 -3.86 -7.66
CA LEU A 46 -4.59 -4.12 -6.32
C LEU A 46 -3.57 -3.90 -5.20
N ARG A 47 -2.27 -4.09 -5.48
CA ARG A 47 -1.17 -3.79 -4.55
C ARG A 47 -0.74 -2.33 -4.58
N ASP A 48 -1.21 -1.56 -5.57
CA ASP A 48 -0.95 -0.13 -5.65
C ASP A 48 -1.62 0.61 -4.47
N PRO A 49 -0.84 1.11 -3.51
CA PRO A 49 -1.35 1.72 -2.28
C PRO A 49 -2.04 3.08 -2.54
N GLU A 50 -1.78 3.71 -3.69
CA GLU A 50 -2.47 4.93 -4.10
C GLU A 50 -3.93 4.66 -4.48
N LYS A 51 -4.20 3.47 -5.02
CA LYS A 51 -5.52 3.11 -5.55
C LYS A 51 -6.26 2.10 -4.69
N SER A 52 -5.58 1.37 -3.81
CA SER A 52 -6.13 0.23 -3.06
C SER A 52 -5.74 0.31 -1.59
N ARG A 53 -6.63 -0.14 -0.70
CA ARG A 53 -6.29 -0.43 0.71
C ARG A 53 -5.70 -1.85 0.88
N LYS A 54 -5.80 -2.72 -0.14
CA LYS A 54 -5.32 -4.10 -0.04
C LYS A 54 -3.79 -4.12 0.17
N GLY A 55 -3.36 -4.97 1.09
CA GLY A 55 -1.94 -5.07 1.49
C GLY A 55 -1.47 -4.02 2.48
N GLY A 56 -2.32 -3.03 2.80
CA GLY A 56 -2.05 -2.09 3.88
C GLY A 56 -2.58 -2.62 5.20
N GLU A 57 -1.90 -2.28 6.30
CA GLU A 57 -2.39 -2.48 7.65
C GLU A 57 -3.07 -1.20 8.14
N GLN A 58 -4.17 -1.35 8.86
CA GLN A 58 -4.85 -0.20 9.44
C GLN A 58 -4.00 0.40 10.56
N ALA A 59 -3.83 1.72 10.54
CA ALA A 59 -2.96 2.42 11.48
C ALA A 59 -3.60 3.71 12.01
N ARG A 60 -3.13 4.12 13.18
CA ARG A 60 -3.29 5.45 13.76
C ARG A 60 -2.05 6.26 13.41
N ILE A 61 -2.24 7.44 12.85
CA ILE A 61 -1.17 8.28 12.36
C ILE A 61 -1.28 9.64 13.04
N THR A 62 -0.20 10.10 13.64
CA THR A 62 -0.13 11.38 14.34
C THR A 62 1.07 12.15 13.79
N PHE A 63 0.82 13.29 13.15
CA PHE A 63 1.92 14.15 12.70
C PHE A 63 2.63 14.77 13.91
N THR A 64 3.95 14.90 13.82
CA THR A 64 4.80 15.49 14.88
C THR A 64 5.66 16.63 14.34
N PHE A 65 5.92 17.62 15.18
CA PHE A 65 6.83 18.73 14.84
C PHE A 65 8.30 18.30 14.87
N GLU A 66 8.66 17.51 15.86
CA GLU A 66 10.02 17.02 16.05
C GLU A 66 10.19 15.64 15.40
N PRO A 67 11.38 15.36 14.84
CA PRO A 67 11.72 14.01 14.41
C PRO A 67 11.78 13.08 15.62
N GLY A 68 11.40 11.82 15.43
CA GLY A 68 11.67 10.78 16.43
C GLY A 68 13.17 10.47 16.51
N ASP A 69 13.59 9.81 17.58
CA ASP A 69 14.97 9.36 17.76
C ASP A 69 15.45 8.55 16.53
N GLY A 70 16.59 8.95 15.98
CA GLY A 70 17.17 8.31 14.79
C GLY A 70 16.54 8.70 13.46
N ILE A 71 15.61 9.67 13.45
CA ILE A 71 15.07 10.26 12.22
C ILE A 71 15.69 11.63 12.00
N GLY A 72 16.19 11.84 10.79
CA GLY A 72 16.72 13.13 10.35
C GLY A 72 15.85 13.78 9.28
N PRO A 73 16.13 15.05 8.96
CA PRO A 73 15.62 15.65 7.73
C PRO A 73 16.10 14.83 6.50
N PRO A 74 15.34 14.82 5.38
CA PRO A 74 14.20 15.68 5.06
C PRO A 74 12.82 15.04 5.30
N GLY A 75 11.76 15.86 5.27
CA GLY A 75 10.36 15.42 5.20
C GLY A 75 9.47 15.92 6.33
N THR A 76 8.22 15.45 6.33
CA THR A 76 7.26 15.67 7.43
C THR A 76 7.29 14.48 8.37
N TYR A 77 7.42 14.74 9.67
CA TYR A 77 7.51 13.68 10.68
C TYR A 77 6.12 13.23 11.13
N ALA A 78 6.00 11.92 11.34
CA ALA A 78 4.80 11.32 11.89
C ALA A 78 5.14 10.10 12.75
N GLN A 79 4.24 9.80 13.67
CA GLN A 79 4.20 8.54 14.39
C GLN A 79 3.06 7.68 13.83
N ILE A 80 3.36 6.41 13.61
CA ILE A 80 2.42 5.41 13.12
C ILE A 80 2.31 4.33 14.19
N ASP A 81 1.08 4.02 14.60
CA ASP A 81 0.77 2.93 15.52
C ASP A 81 -0.29 2.03 14.89
N THR A 82 0.03 0.75 14.69
CA THR A 82 -0.94 -0.21 14.16
C THR A 82 -1.69 -0.90 15.30
N TYR A 83 -2.89 -1.39 14.98
CA TYR A 83 -3.69 -2.15 15.94
C TYR A 83 -3.03 -3.47 16.38
N ARG A 84 -1.94 -3.89 15.73
CA ARG A 84 -1.11 -5.04 16.11
C ARG A 84 0.05 -4.69 17.05
N ARG A 85 0.05 -3.48 17.64
CA ARG A 85 1.07 -2.96 18.57
C ARG A 85 2.46 -2.77 17.93
N ALA A 86 2.51 -2.56 16.62
CA ALA A 86 3.72 -2.12 15.95
C ALA A 86 3.67 -0.60 15.81
N ALA A 87 4.73 0.07 16.27
CA ALA A 87 4.81 1.52 16.26
C ALA A 87 6.12 1.97 15.65
N TRP A 88 6.07 3.02 14.82
CA TRP A 88 7.23 3.61 14.17
C TRP A 88 7.15 5.12 14.21
N SER A 89 8.30 5.75 14.38
CA SER A 89 8.52 7.11 13.91
C SER A 89 8.87 7.04 12.43
N VAL A 90 8.37 7.98 11.64
CA VAL A 90 8.68 8.06 10.21
C VAL A 90 8.93 9.49 9.76
N SER A 91 9.70 9.64 8.68
CA SER A 91 9.70 10.84 7.83
C SER A 91 9.03 10.53 6.50
N LEU A 92 8.10 11.38 6.08
CA LEU A 92 7.35 11.24 4.85
C LEU A 92 7.95 12.11 3.74
N ASP A 93 7.94 11.59 2.51
CA ASP A 93 8.39 12.29 1.30
C ASP A 93 7.36 13.36 0.87
N ARG A 94 7.26 14.42 1.66
CA ARG A 94 6.46 15.60 1.39
C ARG A 94 6.96 16.80 2.17
N ALA A 95 6.67 17.99 1.64
CA ALA A 95 6.77 19.21 2.43
C ALA A 95 5.55 19.34 3.37
N PRO A 96 5.75 19.87 4.59
CA PRO A 96 4.64 20.20 5.47
C PRO A 96 3.78 21.28 4.81
N ARG A 97 2.49 21.00 4.67
CA ARG A 97 1.47 21.98 4.24
C ARG A 97 0.91 22.67 5.49
N ARG A 98 0.37 23.86 5.32
CA ARG A 98 -0.27 24.62 6.41
C ARG A 98 -1.36 23.80 7.12
N GLU A 99 -2.13 23.03 6.35
CA GLU A 99 -3.16 22.13 6.88
C GLU A 99 -2.59 21.03 7.79
N ASP A 100 -1.36 20.54 7.54
CA ASP A 100 -0.72 19.57 8.43
C ASP A 100 -0.34 20.21 9.76
N MET A 101 -0.05 21.51 9.74
CA MET A 101 0.30 22.25 10.95
C MET A 101 -0.85 22.31 11.94
N ASP A 102 -2.06 22.48 11.43
CA ASP A 102 -3.29 22.46 12.22
C ASP A 102 -3.66 21.03 12.69
N MET A 103 -3.00 20.00 12.14
CA MET A 103 -3.24 18.59 12.45
C MET A 103 -2.15 17.96 13.34
N TYR A 104 -1.12 18.70 13.75
CA TYR A 104 -0.07 18.16 14.62
C TYR A 104 -0.65 17.70 15.97
N GLY A 105 -0.22 16.52 16.43
CA GLY A 105 -0.71 15.91 17.67
C GLY A 105 -2.15 15.36 17.58
N VAL A 106 -2.84 15.52 16.45
CA VAL A 106 -4.18 14.98 16.25
C VAL A 106 -4.10 13.57 15.67
N LEU A 107 -4.74 12.63 16.34
CA LEU A 107 -4.78 11.24 15.90
C LEU A 107 -5.68 11.08 14.66
N ARG A 108 -5.12 10.53 13.58
CA ARG A 108 -5.83 10.24 12.35
C ARG A 108 -5.88 8.74 12.09
N ARG A 109 -6.97 8.29 11.47
CA ARG A 109 -7.05 6.91 10.97
C ARG A 109 -6.43 6.85 9.59
N GLY A 110 -5.80 5.73 9.26
CA GLY A 110 -5.21 5.54 7.95
C GLY A 110 -4.74 4.11 7.72
N TRP A 111 -3.86 3.98 6.75
CA TRP A 111 -3.30 2.72 6.30
C TRP A 111 -1.79 2.88 6.12
N VAL A 112 -1.03 1.86 6.48
CA VAL A 112 0.42 1.76 6.28
C VAL A 112 0.73 0.51 5.48
N TRP A 113 1.62 0.61 4.50
CA TRP A 113 2.14 -0.54 3.76
C TRP A 113 3.55 -0.80 4.23
N LEU A 114 3.76 -2.03 4.70
CA LEU A 114 5.05 -2.49 5.20
C LEU A 114 5.84 -3.14 4.07
N GLY A 115 7.15 -2.93 4.09
CA GLY A 115 8.11 -3.64 3.24
C GLY A 115 8.33 -5.08 3.70
N ALA A 116 9.17 -5.80 2.96
CA ALA A 116 9.59 -7.15 3.34
C ALA A 116 10.43 -7.17 4.63
N ASP A 117 11.05 -6.04 4.97
CA ASP A 117 11.76 -5.75 6.22
C ASP A 117 10.82 -5.41 7.40
N GLY A 118 9.51 -5.37 7.16
CA GLY A 118 8.52 -4.98 8.18
C GLY A 118 8.50 -3.49 8.49
N LEU A 119 9.24 -2.66 7.75
CA LEU A 119 9.26 -1.22 7.94
C LEU A 119 8.19 -0.53 7.07
N PRO A 120 7.59 0.57 7.55
CA PRO A 120 6.72 1.42 6.75
C PRO A 120 7.41 1.89 5.47
N GLN A 121 6.82 1.57 4.31
CA GLN A 121 7.25 2.09 3.00
C GLN A 121 6.32 3.18 2.50
N ARG A 122 5.02 3.08 2.79
CA ARG A 122 4.02 4.08 2.42
C ARG A 122 2.97 4.25 3.49
N VAL A 123 2.44 5.46 3.58
CA VAL A 123 1.41 5.84 4.55
C VAL A 123 0.30 6.58 3.85
N ARG A 124 -0.94 6.25 4.17
CA ARG A 124 -2.13 6.97 3.73
C ARG A 124 -2.92 7.39 4.95
N VAL A 125 -3.27 8.67 5.01
CA VAL A 125 -4.17 9.19 6.04
C VAL A 125 -5.57 9.30 5.46
N ASP A 126 -6.56 8.72 6.13
CA ASP A 126 -7.97 8.89 5.78
C ASP A 126 -8.53 10.03 6.65
N GLY A 127 -8.59 11.25 6.10
CA GLY A 127 -9.39 12.31 6.71
C GLY A 127 -9.51 13.55 5.82
N GLY A 128 -10.74 14.05 5.67
CA GLY A 128 -11.09 15.11 4.71
C GLY A 128 -11.31 14.60 3.29
N MET A 129 -11.15 15.49 2.30
CA MET A 129 -11.22 15.17 0.85
C MET A 129 -9.93 14.56 0.28
N THR A 130 -8.85 14.49 1.06
CA THR A 130 -7.55 14.02 0.59
C THR A 130 -7.40 12.51 0.81
N ARG A 131 -7.36 11.77 -0.30
CA ARG A 131 -7.00 10.34 -0.35
C ARG A 131 -5.55 10.17 -0.79
N GLU A 132 -4.67 11.01 -0.28
CA GLU A 132 -3.26 10.99 -0.65
C GLU A 132 -2.50 9.93 0.17
N SER A 133 -1.55 9.26 -0.48
CA SER A 133 -0.61 8.35 0.17
C SER A 133 0.80 8.80 -0.14
N TRP A 134 1.65 8.81 0.87
CA TRP A 134 3.01 9.35 0.79
C TRP A 134 4.04 8.23 0.98
N PRO A 135 5.16 8.27 0.23
CA PRO A 135 6.33 7.47 0.52
C PRO A 135 6.91 7.80 1.89
N VAL A 136 7.47 6.78 2.54
CA VAL A 136 8.27 6.93 3.75
C VAL A 136 9.73 7.00 3.34
N LEU A 137 10.42 8.07 3.75
CA LEU A 137 11.84 8.27 3.49
C LEU A 137 12.69 7.52 4.54
N GLN A 138 12.29 7.60 5.81
CA GLN A 138 12.93 6.90 6.91
C GLN A 138 11.87 6.39 7.88
N ALA A 139 12.12 5.22 8.46
CA ALA A 139 11.29 4.65 9.50
C ALA A 139 12.15 4.02 10.59
N VAL A 140 11.82 4.32 11.85
CA VAL A 140 12.48 3.76 13.02
C VAL A 140 11.42 3.17 13.94
N PRO A 141 11.54 1.90 14.35
CA PRO A 141 10.59 1.30 15.28
C PRO A 141 10.67 1.98 16.65
N LEU A 142 9.50 2.36 17.18
CA LEU A 142 9.36 2.94 18.52
C LEU A 142 9.37 1.88 19.61
N ASN A 143 8.91 0.67 19.30
CA ASN A 143 8.97 -0.46 20.22
C ASN A 143 10.29 -1.22 20.01
N LYS A 144 11.21 -1.14 20.97
CA LYS A 144 12.44 -1.95 21.01
C LYS A 144 12.18 -3.46 21.24
N GLU A 145 10.92 -3.90 21.35
CA GLU A 145 10.56 -5.24 21.84
C GLU A 145 10.02 -6.22 20.79
N LEU A 146 9.94 -5.88 19.51
CA LEU A 146 9.69 -6.91 18.49
C LEU A 146 11.01 -7.57 18.10
N LYS A 147 11.53 -8.42 19.02
CA LYS A 147 12.47 -9.48 18.68
C LYS A 147 11.77 -10.50 17.76
N PRO A 148 12.51 -11.14 16.83
CA PRO A 148 11.97 -12.09 15.87
C PRO A 148 11.27 -13.29 16.54
#